data_AF-A0A942YJF4-F1
#
_entry.id   AF-A0A942YJF4-F1
#
_cell.length_a   1.000
_cell.length_b   1.000
_cell.length_c   1.000
_cell.angle_alpha   90.00
_cell.angle_beta   90.00
_cell.angle_gamma   90.00
#
_symmetry.space_group_name_H-M   'P 1'
#
loop_
_entity.id
_entity.type
_entity.pdbx_description
1 polymer ?
#
loop_
_entity_poly.entity_id
_entity_poly.type
_entity_poly.pdbx_seq_one_letter_code
_entity_poly.pdbx_strand_id
1 'polypeptide(L)'
;MSRIKQVAEKSSNWLENIQSANVEIINLRELGIVFCESILSKNDMLNLLRNNDIPINHPDEFPLSLLDMRRNEILSFANNVFFSSSPNKTDFQIEWAQIIGGIAISYARHGDIPVVSALVKIAAILRLKGPLLDESHIFLLDQQNIDGSFGFFDREWKLCNDSKIEEAETHIKLRLTVEVLWALAELSQQPSEENERMHFIV
;
A
#
# COMPACT_ATOMS: atom_id res chain seq x y z
N MET A 1 -4.09 -20.46 -2.76
CA MET A 1 -3.09 -19.39 -2.94
C MET A 1 -3.72 -18.08 -2.48
N SER A 2 -3.05 -17.32 -1.61
CA SER A 2 -3.62 -16.06 -1.09
C SER A 2 -3.93 -15.10 -2.23
N ARG A 3 -5.06 -14.38 -2.15
CA ARG A 3 -5.47 -13.38 -3.15
C ARG A 3 -4.38 -12.32 -3.39
N ILE A 4 -3.66 -11.93 -2.33
CA ILE A 4 -2.51 -11.00 -2.44
C ILE A 4 -1.39 -11.56 -3.32
N LYS A 5 -1.09 -12.86 -3.22
CA LYS A 5 -0.06 -13.50 -4.07
C LYS A 5 -0.47 -13.52 -5.54
N GLN A 6 -1.73 -13.83 -5.84
CA GLN A 6 -2.25 -13.79 -7.21
C GLN A 6 -2.15 -12.39 -7.81
N VAL A 7 -2.48 -11.36 -7.01
CA VAL A 7 -2.32 -9.96 -7.39
C VAL A 7 -0.86 -9.64 -7.69
N ALA A 8 0.07 -10.00 -6.81
CA ALA A 8 1.50 -9.74 -7.00
C ALA A 8 2.07 -10.44 -8.24
N GLU A 9 1.68 -11.67 -8.55
CA GLU A 9 2.13 -12.35 -9.77
C GLU A 9 1.66 -11.64 -11.04
N LYS A 10 0.41 -11.21 -11.08
CA LYS A 10 -0.12 -10.45 -12.22
C LYS A 10 0.60 -9.10 -12.36
N SER A 11 0.80 -8.39 -11.25
CA SER A 11 1.55 -7.14 -11.28
C SER A 11 3.00 -7.35 -11.70
N SER A 12 3.67 -8.43 -11.26
CA SER A 12 5.04 -8.76 -11.69
C SER A 12 5.11 -8.95 -13.20
N ASN A 13 4.21 -9.76 -13.77
CA ASN A 13 4.13 -9.96 -15.22
C ASN A 13 3.90 -8.64 -15.96
N TRP A 14 3.03 -7.76 -15.45
CA TRP A 14 2.81 -6.44 -16.03
C TRP A 14 4.08 -5.58 -16.00
N LEU A 15 4.74 -5.49 -14.83
CA LEU A 15 5.94 -4.70 -14.61
C LEU A 15 7.10 -5.16 -15.53
N GLU A 16 7.32 -6.46 -15.67
CA GLU A 16 8.37 -7.04 -16.53
C GLU A 16 8.19 -6.68 -18.02
N ASN A 17 6.94 -6.45 -18.46
CA ASN A 17 6.65 -6.05 -19.83
C ASN A 17 6.82 -4.54 -20.09
N ILE A 18 7.07 -3.72 -19.05
CA ILE A 18 7.31 -2.28 -19.22
C ILE A 18 8.71 -2.04 -19.78
N GLN A 19 8.75 -1.55 -21.02
CA GLN A 19 9.97 -1.10 -21.69
C GLN A 19 9.98 0.43 -21.73
N SER A 20 10.99 1.04 -21.11
CA SER A 20 11.19 2.49 -21.14
C SER A 20 12.68 2.82 -21.10
N ALA A 21 13.07 3.90 -21.78
CA ALA A 21 14.40 4.49 -21.64
C ALA A 21 14.48 5.51 -20.50
N ASN A 22 13.33 5.85 -19.89
CA ASN A 22 13.25 6.80 -18.80
C ASN A 22 13.68 6.14 -17.47
N VAL A 23 14.77 6.65 -16.89
CA VAL A 23 15.36 6.14 -15.63
C VAL A 23 14.36 6.14 -14.49
N GLU A 24 13.46 7.13 -14.42
CA GLU A 24 12.45 7.20 -13.37
C GLU A 24 11.43 6.06 -13.47
N ILE A 25 10.97 5.75 -14.69
CA ILE A 25 10.06 4.63 -14.96
C ILE A 25 10.77 3.31 -14.64
N ILE A 26 12.04 3.16 -15.03
CA ILE A 26 12.84 1.98 -14.70
C ILE A 26 12.93 1.81 -13.18
N ASN A 27 13.30 2.86 -12.44
CA ASN A 27 13.43 2.79 -10.98
C ASN A 27 12.12 2.43 -10.29
N LEU A 28 10.99 3.00 -10.74
CA LEU A 28 9.67 2.66 -10.21
C LEU A 28 9.27 1.22 -10.53
N ARG A 29 9.60 0.73 -11.74
CA ARG A 29 9.38 -0.67 -12.12
C ARG A 29 10.14 -1.62 -11.20
N GLU A 30 11.44 -1.39 -11.03
CA GLU A 30 12.28 -2.21 -10.15
C GLU A 30 11.78 -2.19 -8.71
N LEU A 31 11.36 -1.03 -8.20
CA LEU A 31 10.76 -0.92 -6.87
C LEU A 31 9.46 -1.74 -6.76
N GLY A 32 8.61 -1.71 -7.79
CA GLY A 32 7.41 -2.54 -7.85
C GLY A 32 7.73 -4.04 -7.83
N ILE A 33 8.75 -4.47 -8.57
CA ILE A 33 9.20 -5.87 -8.60
C ILE A 33 9.67 -6.30 -7.21
N VAL A 34 10.44 -5.47 -6.52
CA VAL A 34 10.86 -5.71 -5.13
C VAL A 34 9.66 -5.94 -4.20
N PHE A 35 8.58 -5.16 -4.34
CA PHE A 35 7.37 -5.36 -3.55
C PHE A 35 6.64 -6.66 -3.91
N CYS A 36 6.56 -7.02 -5.20
CA CYS A 36 6.03 -8.32 -5.63
C CYS A 36 6.84 -9.48 -5.02
N GLU A 37 8.16 -9.43 -5.09
CA GLU A 37 9.04 -10.45 -4.52
C GLU A 37 8.84 -10.58 -3.01
N SER A 38 8.71 -9.46 -2.29
CA SER A 38 8.45 -9.49 -0.85
C SER A 38 7.13 -10.18 -0.51
N ILE A 39 6.06 -9.90 -1.26
CA ILE A 39 4.76 -10.57 -1.10
C ILE A 39 4.86 -12.09 -1.36
N LEU A 40 5.56 -12.47 -2.45
CA LEU A 40 5.59 -13.86 -2.91
C LEU A 40 6.47 -14.74 -2.02
N SER A 41 7.64 -14.24 -1.66
CA SER A 41 8.67 -14.94 -0.89
C SER A 41 8.51 -14.80 0.63
N LYS A 42 7.71 -13.83 1.11
CA LYS A 42 7.64 -13.44 2.54
C LYS A 42 9.02 -13.14 3.13
N ASN A 43 9.89 -12.49 2.36
CA ASN A 43 11.20 -12.08 2.86
C ASN A 43 11.09 -10.77 3.67
N ASP A 44 12.02 -10.56 4.61
CA ASP A 44 12.11 -9.35 5.42
C ASP A 44 12.74 -8.16 4.66
N MET A 45 12.66 -8.14 3.33
CA MET A 45 13.36 -7.14 2.51
C MET A 45 12.89 -5.71 2.81
N LEU A 46 11.60 -5.51 3.12
CA LEU A 46 11.13 -4.18 3.53
C LEU A 46 11.76 -3.70 4.84
N ASN A 47 12.07 -4.59 5.78
CA ASN A 47 12.74 -4.22 7.02
C ASN A 47 14.17 -3.70 6.77
N LEU A 48 14.81 -4.12 5.68
CA LEU A 48 16.12 -3.58 5.26
C LEU A 48 16.02 -2.15 4.70
N LEU A 49 14.85 -1.77 4.19
CA LEU A 49 14.61 -0.42 3.66
C LEU A 49 14.23 0.60 4.76
N ARG A 50 13.91 0.12 5.97
CA ARG A 50 13.54 0.97 7.11
C ARG A 50 14.77 1.48 7.84
N ASN A 51 14.70 2.71 8.32
CA ASN A 51 15.66 3.20 9.29
C ASN A 51 15.18 2.88 10.71
N ASN A 52 15.73 1.82 11.30
CA ASN A 52 15.35 1.36 12.63
C ASN A 52 15.67 2.35 13.76
N ASP A 53 16.45 3.39 13.48
CA ASP A 53 16.84 4.40 14.46
C ASP A 53 15.92 5.64 14.49
N ILE A 54 14.97 5.75 13.55
CA ILE A 54 14.03 6.88 13.48
C ILE A 54 12.70 6.47 14.11
N PRO A 55 12.27 7.03 15.26
CA PRO A 55 10.95 6.72 15.81
C PRO A 55 9.84 7.25 14.90
N ILE A 56 8.69 6.57 14.88
CA ILE A 56 7.49 7.08 14.19
C ILE A 56 7.06 8.38 14.86
N ASN A 57 7.16 9.47 14.12
CA ASN A 57 6.63 10.76 14.53
C ASN A 57 5.22 10.92 13.96
N HIS A 58 4.22 10.39 14.68
CA HIS A 58 2.82 10.70 14.42
C HIS A 58 2.47 12.12 14.90
N PRO A 59 1.55 12.82 14.21
CA PRO A 59 1.02 14.11 14.67
C PRO A 59 0.38 14.00 16.05
N ASP A 60 0.26 15.13 16.74
CA ASP A 60 -0.54 15.21 17.96
C ASP A 60 -1.98 14.70 17.70
N GLU A 61 -2.59 14.09 18.70
CA GLU A 61 -3.96 13.53 18.64
C GLU A 61 -4.17 12.44 17.59
N PHE A 62 -3.10 11.79 17.11
CA PHE A 62 -3.22 10.64 16.22
C PHE A 62 -4.07 9.52 16.86
N PRO A 63 -5.01 8.90 16.11
CA PRO A 63 -5.27 9.00 14.67
C PRO A 63 -6.35 10.03 14.29
N LEU A 64 -6.95 10.74 15.24
CA LEU A 64 -8.04 11.69 14.95
C LEU A 64 -7.57 12.84 14.07
N SER A 65 -6.32 13.28 14.24
CA SER A 65 -5.72 14.32 13.38
C SER A 65 -5.67 13.97 11.89
N LEU A 66 -5.84 12.69 11.50
CA LEU A 66 -6.00 12.32 10.09
C LEU A 66 -7.26 12.91 9.44
N LEU A 67 -8.30 13.21 10.23
CA LEU A 67 -9.54 13.81 9.73
C LEU A 67 -9.36 15.25 9.25
N ASP A 68 -8.38 15.96 9.83
CA ASP A 68 -8.06 17.34 9.50
C ASP A 68 -6.96 17.48 8.45
N MET A 69 -6.26 16.38 8.14
CA MET A 69 -5.22 16.37 7.11
C MET A 69 -5.82 16.48 5.72
N ARG A 70 -5.20 17.33 4.90
CA ARG A 70 -5.43 17.33 3.46
C ARG A 70 -4.85 16.06 2.85
N ARG A 71 -5.40 15.68 1.70
CA ARG A 71 -4.95 14.54 0.89
C ARG A 71 -3.42 14.39 0.81
N ASN A 72 -2.71 15.46 0.43
CA ASN A 72 -1.26 15.42 0.27
C ASN A 72 -0.52 15.25 1.61
N GLU A 73 -1.10 15.74 2.71
CA GLU A 73 -0.53 15.59 4.06
C GLU A 73 -0.61 14.13 4.51
N ILE A 74 -1.72 13.43 4.21
CA ILE A 74 -1.86 11.98 4.47
C ILE A 74 -0.81 11.19 3.67
N LEU A 75 -0.63 11.50 2.38
CA LEU A 75 0.36 10.83 1.53
C LEU A 75 1.80 11.06 2.04
N SER A 76 2.14 12.30 2.38
CA SER A 76 3.44 12.63 2.97
C SER A 76 3.65 11.94 4.32
N PHE A 77 2.61 11.90 5.16
CA PHE A 77 2.65 11.22 6.45
C PHE A 77 2.92 9.71 6.29
N ALA A 78 2.22 9.03 5.38
CA ALA A 78 2.43 7.60 5.13
C ALA A 78 3.87 7.28 4.69
N ASN A 79 4.49 8.17 3.91
CA ASN A 79 5.88 8.02 3.49
C ASN A 79 6.86 8.23 4.67
N ASN A 80 6.57 9.17 5.57
CA ASN A 80 7.38 9.38 6.77
C ASN A 80 7.29 8.19 7.75
N VAL A 81 6.08 7.63 7.92
CA VAL A 81 5.85 6.44 8.76
C VAL A 81 6.65 5.24 8.25
N PHE A 82 6.78 5.06 6.94
CA PHE A 82 7.56 3.96 6.37
C PHE A 82 9.03 3.96 6.77
N PHE A 83 9.69 5.12 6.72
CA PHE A 83 11.12 5.20 7.04
C PHE A 83 11.43 5.06 8.53
N SER A 84 10.39 5.07 9.36
CA SER A 84 10.50 4.99 10.80
C SER A 84 10.52 3.53 11.28
N SER A 85 11.00 3.32 12.50
CA SER A 85 11.00 2.01 13.16
C SER A 85 9.58 1.51 13.39
N SER A 86 9.36 0.22 13.17
CA SER A 86 8.10 -0.44 13.54
C SER A 86 7.85 -0.21 15.03
N PRO A 87 6.71 0.36 15.43
CA PRO A 87 6.47 0.63 16.83
C PRO A 87 6.23 -0.69 17.57
N ASN A 88 6.49 -0.68 18.88
CA ASN A 88 5.95 -1.69 19.78
C ASN A 88 4.42 -1.66 19.70
N LYS A 89 3.75 -2.78 20.01
CA LYS A 89 2.27 -2.87 20.00
C LYS A 89 1.70 -1.67 20.77
N THR A 90 0.87 -0.85 20.10
CA THR A 90 0.12 0.24 20.74
C THR A 90 -1.03 -0.32 21.57
N ASP A 91 -1.33 0.27 22.73
CA ASP A 91 -2.44 -0.16 23.58
C ASP A 91 -3.83 0.12 22.95
N PHE A 92 -3.88 0.99 21.93
CA PHE A 92 -5.12 1.46 21.29
C PHE A 92 -5.40 0.83 19.93
N GLN A 93 -4.95 -0.41 19.69
CA GLN A 93 -5.01 -1.04 18.35
C GLN A 93 -6.41 -1.02 17.71
N ILE A 94 -7.45 -1.29 18.50
CA ILE A 94 -8.83 -1.40 18.00
C ILE A 94 -9.36 -0.03 17.56
N GLU A 95 -9.21 0.99 18.40
CA GLU A 95 -9.70 2.34 18.14
C GLU A 95 -8.98 2.94 16.93
N TRP A 96 -7.65 2.73 16.84
CA TRP A 96 -6.87 3.19 15.70
C TRP A 96 -7.26 2.48 14.41
N ALA A 97 -7.47 1.16 14.47
CA ALA A 97 -7.94 0.40 13.32
C ALA A 97 -9.31 0.89 12.82
N GLN A 98 -10.23 1.23 13.74
CA GLN A 98 -11.55 1.75 13.37
C GLN A 98 -11.46 3.13 12.72
N ILE A 99 -10.69 4.05 13.30
CA ILE A 99 -10.57 5.41 12.76
C ILE A 99 -9.88 5.38 11.40
N ILE A 100 -8.71 4.74 11.29
CA ILE A 100 -7.96 4.66 10.03
C ILE A 100 -8.75 3.91 8.96
N GLY A 101 -9.37 2.78 9.32
CA GLY A 101 -10.21 2.02 8.39
C GLY A 101 -11.46 2.80 7.94
N GLY A 102 -12.10 3.54 8.85
CA GLY A 102 -13.25 4.39 8.52
C GLY A 102 -12.87 5.52 7.53
N ILE A 103 -11.73 6.16 7.75
CA ILE A 103 -11.20 7.18 6.83
C ILE A 103 -10.86 6.55 5.48
N ALA A 104 -10.20 5.39 5.47
CA ALA A 104 -9.85 4.68 4.25
C ALA A 104 -11.09 4.31 3.42
N ILE A 105 -12.14 3.78 4.04
CA ILE A 105 -13.41 3.49 3.36
C ILE A 105 -14.06 4.77 2.81
N SER A 106 -13.99 5.89 3.54
CA SER A 106 -14.50 7.17 3.07
C SER A 106 -13.80 7.62 1.78
N TYR A 107 -12.47 7.48 1.70
CA TYR A 107 -11.71 7.76 0.46
C TYR A 107 -11.96 6.73 -0.64
N ALA A 108 -12.14 5.46 -0.29
CA ALA A 108 -12.47 4.39 -1.23
C ALA A 108 -13.80 4.67 -1.95
N ARG A 109 -14.80 5.21 -1.24
CA ARG A 109 -16.08 5.66 -1.83
C ARG A 109 -15.89 6.72 -2.92
N HIS A 110 -14.83 7.53 -2.84
CA HIS A 110 -14.48 8.54 -3.83
C HIS A 110 -13.47 8.04 -4.87
N GLY A 111 -13.05 6.78 -4.80
CA GLY A 111 -12.07 6.20 -5.73
C GLY A 111 -10.64 6.72 -5.53
N ASP A 112 -10.29 7.29 -4.37
CA ASP A 112 -8.94 7.83 -4.12
C ASP A 112 -7.97 6.72 -3.68
N ILE A 113 -7.64 5.84 -4.63
CA ILE A 113 -6.77 4.68 -4.42
C ILE A 113 -5.44 5.05 -3.72
N PRO A 114 -4.72 6.14 -4.10
CA PRO A 114 -3.49 6.54 -3.40
C PRO A 114 -3.66 6.81 -1.91
N VAL A 115 -4.77 7.43 -1.49
CA VAL A 115 -5.01 7.70 -0.07
C VAL A 115 -5.37 6.41 0.66
N VAL A 116 -6.18 5.55 0.03
CA VAL A 116 -6.52 4.25 0.62
C VAL A 116 -5.27 3.39 0.79
N SER A 117 -4.39 3.32 -0.21
CA SER A 117 -3.12 2.56 -0.10
C SER A 117 -2.22 3.15 0.99
N ALA A 118 -2.13 4.47 1.10
CA ALA A 118 -1.37 5.15 2.15
C ALA A 118 -1.88 4.82 3.56
N LEU A 119 -3.20 4.83 3.78
CA LEU A 119 -3.82 4.52 5.07
C LEU A 119 -3.69 3.03 5.43
N VAL A 120 -3.87 2.15 4.45
CA VAL A 120 -3.65 0.70 4.62
C VAL A 120 -2.17 0.41 4.93
N LYS A 121 -1.24 1.10 4.26
CA LYS A 121 0.20 1.04 4.55
C LYS A 121 0.52 1.48 5.98
N ILE A 122 -0.01 2.62 6.43
CA ILE A 122 0.13 3.08 7.82
C ILE A 122 -0.40 2.02 8.79
N ALA A 123 -1.62 1.52 8.57
CA ALA A 123 -2.22 0.51 9.42
C ALA A 123 -1.39 -0.78 9.47
N ALA A 124 -0.84 -1.19 8.32
CA ALA A 124 0.01 -2.35 8.20
C ALA A 124 1.29 -2.22 9.05
N ILE A 125 1.99 -1.08 8.93
CA ILE A 125 3.20 -0.75 9.68
C ILE A 125 2.91 -0.69 11.19
N LEU A 126 1.79 -0.08 11.57
CA LEU A 126 1.33 0.01 12.97
C LEU A 126 0.75 -1.31 13.50
N ARG A 127 0.71 -2.37 12.69
CA ARG A 127 0.16 -3.70 13.02
C ARG A 127 -1.29 -3.65 13.50
N LEU A 128 -2.07 -2.75 12.91
CA LEU A 128 -3.49 -2.59 13.22
C LEU A 128 -4.31 -3.63 12.47
N LYS A 129 -5.38 -4.10 13.11
CA LYS A 129 -6.34 -5.06 12.56
C LYS A 129 -7.74 -4.62 12.93
N GLY A 130 -8.66 -4.74 11.98
CA GLY A 130 -10.07 -4.43 12.22
C GLY A 130 -10.90 -4.58 10.96
N PRO A 131 -12.22 -4.78 11.09
CA PRO A 131 -13.08 -5.08 9.96
C PRO A 131 -13.09 -3.98 8.90
N LEU A 132 -12.98 -2.70 9.30
CA LEU A 132 -12.92 -1.58 8.34
C LEU A 132 -11.60 -1.54 7.55
N LEU A 133 -10.50 -2.03 8.13
CA LEU A 133 -9.24 -2.19 7.41
C LEU A 133 -9.31 -3.38 6.46
N ASP A 134 -9.98 -4.47 6.84
CA ASP A 134 -10.20 -5.62 5.95
C ASP A 134 -10.99 -5.22 4.71
N GLU A 135 -12.05 -4.42 4.86
CA GLU A 135 -12.82 -3.85 3.74
C GLU A 135 -11.95 -2.93 2.86
N SER A 136 -11.11 -2.09 3.47
CA SER A 136 -10.18 -1.21 2.74
C SER A 136 -9.15 -1.99 1.94
N HIS A 137 -8.67 -3.11 2.50
CA HIS A 137 -7.78 -4.03 1.82
C HIS A 137 -8.50 -4.75 0.65
N ILE A 138 -9.72 -5.23 0.85
CA ILE A 138 -10.55 -5.83 -0.22
C ILE A 138 -10.73 -4.82 -1.36
N PHE A 139 -11.08 -3.58 -1.03
CA PHE A 139 -11.21 -2.51 -2.02
C PHE A 139 -9.94 -2.38 -2.87
N LEU A 140 -8.76 -2.30 -2.27
CA LEU A 140 -7.49 -2.21 -3.00
C LEU A 140 -7.29 -3.40 -3.95
N LEU A 141 -7.54 -4.63 -3.47
CA LEU A 141 -7.44 -5.83 -4.30
C LEU A 141 -8.45 -5.85 -5.45
N ASP A 142 -9.61 -5.22 -5.30
CA ASP A 142 -10.63 -5.09 -6.33
C ASP A 142 -10.25 -4.06 -7.41
N GLN A 143 -9.26 -3.18 -7.15
CA GLN A 143 -8.81 -2.19 -8.12
C GLN A 143 -7.80 -2.72 -9.15
N GLN A 144 -7.45 -4.01 -9.10
CA GLN A 144 -6.51 -4.59 -10.07
C GLN A 144 -7.17 -4.78 -11.43
N ASN A 145 -6.56 -4.23 -12.47
CA ASN A 145 -6.95 -4.43 -13.86
C ASN A 145 -6.58 -5.85 -14.35
N ILE A 146 -7.15 -6.25 -15.49
CA ILE A 146 -6.90 -7.57 -16.08
C ILE A 146 -5.43 -7.79 -16.45
N ASP A 147 -4.72 -6.72 -16.81
CA ASP A 147 -3.31 -6.74 -17.18
C ASP A 147 -2.36 -6.84 -15.97
N GLY A 148 -2.85 -6.60 -14.74
CA GLY A 148 -2.08 -6.61 -13.50
C GLY A 148 -1.75 -5.24 -12.93
N SER A 149 -2.04 -4.16 -13.65
CA SER A 149 -1.89 -2.77 -13.17
C SER A 149 -2.99 -2.38 -12.17
N PHE A 150 -2.78 -1.29 -11.43
CA PHE A 150 -3.80 -0.63 -10.61
C PHE A 150 -4.10 0.76 -11.13
N GLY A 151 -5.39 1.13 -11.15
CA GLY A 151 -5.82 2.50 -11.43
C GLY A 151 -7.15 2.63 -12.15
N PHE A 152 -7.41 3.83 -12.64
CA PHE A 152 -8.66 4.20 -13.30
C PHE A 152 -8.98 3.29 -14.48
N PHE A 153 -10.28 3.14 -14.76
CA PHE A 153 -10.76 2.35 -15.87
C PHE A 153 -10.15 2.87 -17.17
N ASP A 154 -9.46 1.99 -17.91
CA ASP A 154 -8.92 2.25 -19.25
C ASP A 154 -9.93 2.98 -20.17
N ARG A 155 -11.23 2.79 -19.94
CA ARG A 155 -12.32 3.40 -20.71
C ARG A 155 -12.44 4.90 -20.52
N GLU A 156 -12.25 5.42 -19.30
CA GLU A 156 -12.38 6.86 -19.02
C GLU A 156 -11.19 7.62 -19.61
N TRP A 157 -10.02 6.99 -19.60
CA TRP A 157 -8.79 7.58 -20.12
C TRP A 157 -8.67 7.51 -21.64
N LYS A 158 -9.15 6.43 -22.26
CA LYS A 158 -9.25 6.31 -23.73
C LYS A 158 -10.11 7.40 -24.37
N LEU A 159 -10.98 8.06 -23.61
CA LEU A 159 -11.76 9.19 -24.09
C LEU A 159 -10.95 10.49 -24.19
N CYS A 160 -9.78 10.59 -23.54
CA CYS A 160 -8.92 11.77 -23.55
C CYS A 160 -7.96 11.87 -24.76
N ASN A 161 -7.84 10.80 -25.56
CA ASN A 161 -7.46 10.78 -26.99
C ASN A 161 -6.33 11.74 -27.46
N ASP A 162 -5.22 11.84 -26.74
CA ASP A 162 -4.05 12.62 -27.16
C ASP A 162 -2.78 11.76 -27.05
N SER A 163 -2.03 11.57 -28.13
CA SER A 163 -0.93 10.59 -28.21
C SER A 163 0.28 10.93 -27.33
N LYS A 164 0.38 12.16 -26.82
CA LYS A 164 1.34 12.54 -25.78
C LYS A 164 0.98 12.00 -24.39
N ILE A 165 -0.21 11.42 -24.25
CA ILE A 165 -0.72 10.91 -22.98
C ILE A 165 -0.19 9.49 -22.69
N GLU A 166 0.22 8.68 -23.68
CA GLU A 166 0.56 7.26 -23.44
C GLU A 166 1.72 7.05 -22.45
N GLU A 167 2.79 7.84 -22.54
CA GLU A 167 3.92 7.76 -21.59
C GLU A 167 3.52 8.28 -20.20
N ALA A 168 2.76 9.38 -20.16
CA ALA A 168 2.23 9.93 -18.91
C ALA A 168 1.24 8.97 -18.23
N GLU A 169 0.43 8.25 -19.00
CA GLU A 169 -0.49 7.22 -18.54
C GLU A 169 0.26 6.06 -17.92
N THR A 170 1.27 5.55 -18.61
CA THR A 170 2.11 4.46 -18.11
C THR A 170 2.77 4.87 -16.81
N HIS A 171 3.27 6.10 -16.71
CA HIS A 171 3.88 6.63 -15.49
C HIS A 171 2.88 6.74 -14.33
N ILE A 172 1.67 7.25 -14.56
CA ILE A 172 0.62 7.35 -13.55
C ILE A 172 0.18 5.95 -13.07
N LYS A 173 -0.11 5.04 -14.01
CA LYS A 173 -0.47 3.64 -13.71
C LYS A 173 0.64 2.94 -12.93
N LEU A 174 1.89 3.15 -13.32
CA LEU A 174 3.05 2.57 -12.63
C LEU A 174 3.16 3.09 -11.21
N ARG A 175 3.11 4.41 -11.01
CA ARG A 175 3.14 5.01 -9.66
C ARG A 175 2.04 4.45 -8.77
N LEU A 176 0.81 4.37 -9.28
CA LEU A 176 -0.30 3.84 -8.51
C LEU A 176 -0.14 2.36 -8.19
N THR A 177 0.29 1.56 -9.17
CA THR A 177 0.59 0.14 -9.00
C THR A 177 1.63 -0.08 -7.92
N VAL A 178 2.72 0.70 -7.93
CA VAL A 178 3.79 0.62 -6.93
C VAL A 178 3.27 0.99 -5.54
N GLU A 179 2.46 2.05 -5.39
CA GLU A 179 1.88 2.42 -4.10
C GLU A 179 0.95 1.35 -3.52
N VAL A 180 0.14 0.71 -4.36
CA VAL A 180 -0.74 -0.39 -3.91
C VAL A 180 0.09 -1.62 -3.55
N LEU A 181 1.05 -2.02 -4.39
CA LEU A 181 1.94 -3.14 -4.11
C LEU A 181 2.71 -2.94 -2.80
N TRP A 182 3.12 -1.71 -2.51
CA TRP A 182 3.78 -1.39 -1.26
C TRP A 182 2.88 -1.65 -0.06
N ALA A 183 1.65 -1.13 -0.06
CA ALA A 183 0.69 -1.37 1.01
C ALA A 183 0.41 -2.87 1.20
N LEU A 184 0.30 -3.63 0.10
CA LEU A 184 0.10 -5.07 0.12
C LEU A 184 1.32 -5.84 0.63
N ALA A 185 2.53 -5.38 0.30
CA ALA A 185 3.76 -5.97 0.79
C ALA A 185 3.86 -5.81 2.31
N GLU A 186 3.53 -4.63 2.83
CA GLU A 186 3.48 -4.36 4.27
C GLU A 186 2.45 -5.23 4.99
N LEU A 187 1.25 -5.38 4.42
CA LEU A 187 0.23 -6.29 4.95
C LEU A 187 0.72 -7.74 4.97
N SER A 188 1.43 -8.18 3.93
CA SER A 188 1.90 -9.57 3.79
C SER A 188 2.95 -9.99 4.82
N GLN A 189 3.64 -9.01 5.42
CA GLN A 189 4.66 -9.20 6.44
C GLN A 189 4.10 -9.23 7.88
N GLN A 190 2.82 -8.92 8.07
CA GLN A 190 2.23 -9.02 9.40
C GLN A 190 2.25 -10.48 9.89
N PRO A 191 2.62 -10.73 11.16
CA PRO A 191 2.60 -12.08 11.71
C PRO A 191 1.17 -12.64 11.69
N SER A 192 1.03 -13.82 11.10
CA SER A 192 -0.22 -14.59 11.15
C SER A 192 -0.50 -15.02 12.59
N GLU A 193 -1.76 -14.89 13.03
CA GLU A 193 -2.19 -15.21 14.42
C GLU A 193 -1.87 -16.65 14.84
N GLU A 194 -1.67 -17.55 13.88
CA GLU A 194 -1.22 -18.93 14.12
C GLU A 194 0.16 -19.01 14.80
N ASN A 195 1.06 -18.05 14.55
CA ASN A 195 2.38 -18.02 15.19
C ASN A 195 2.35 -17.43 16.60
N GLU A 196 1.40 -16.56 16.93
CA GLU A 196 1.28 -16.01 18.29
C GLU A 196 0.73 -17.04 19.28
N ARG A 197 -0.14 -17.97 18.83
CA ARG A 197 -0.68 -19.03 19.71
C ARG A 197 0.34 -20.11 20.08
N MET A 198 1.40 -20.31 19.29
CA MET A 198 2.46 -21.27 19.64
C MET A 198 3.42 -20.75 20.71
N HIS A 199 3.50 -19.44 20.93
CA HIS A 199 4.40 -18.85 21.93
C HIS A 199 3.82 -18.74 23.35
N PHE A 200 2.56 -19.14 23.57
CA PHE A 200 1.90 -19.10 24.89
C PHE A 200 1.74 -20.47 25.56
N ILE A 201 2.45 -21.51 25.10
CA ILE A 201 2.56 -22.79 25.81
C ILE A 201 3.95 -22.87 26.44
N VAL A 202 4.12 -22.27 27.62
CA VAL A 202 5.21 -22.56 28.56
C VAL A 202 4.62 -22.71 29.95
#